data_AF-A0A935PBR3-F1
#
_entry.id   AF-A0A935PBR3-F1
#
_cell.length_a   1.000
_cell.length_b   1.000
_cell.length_c   1.000
_cell.angle_alpha   90.00
_cell.angle_beta   90.00
_cell.angle_gamma   90.00
#
_symmetry.space_group_name_H-M   'P 1'
#
loop_
_entity.id
_entity.type
_entity.pdbx_description
1 polymer ?
#
loop_
_entity_poly.entity_id
_entity_poly.type
_entity_poly.pdbx_seq_one_letter_code
_entity_poly.pdbx_strand_id
1 'polypeptide(L)'
;MSYRKRGREPVVLREVRGEVVWERGSVLSVRDALLRLPGARVEGSLQAGFLFPSLRADVTVKPDRDSVKFDVLTLNADLSAGKDPEQVAGVIRIDALSGRRPQVQLEGEIGLTRKAVHFRNLRWKDGEGRAVVTAEGRVDVSTERILAGASFQIGEVSWIPALSLTGAIEAEGFPDRYDGRIALQSHGEAWRSAQLYGDLSGNLNGIRVSRLTGRLLDGTVEGALRGLWDREMLWTGSLPGKGSQPRKDQPGDEGRHQPECRGCRSLAGGGSPKRASGGTPEKLSAR
;
A
#
# COMPACT_ATOMS: atom_id res chain seq x y z
N MET A 1 10.24 25.82 -14.13
CA MET A 1 8.89 25.88 -14.75
C MET A 1 7.85 25.57 -13.68
N SER A 2 6.70 26.25 -13.65
CA SER A 2 5.64 25.96 -12.67
C SER A 2 4.34 25.58 -13.37
N TYR A 3 3.78 24.43 -13.01
CA TYR A 3 2.44 24.02 -13.46
C TYR A 3 1.43 24.33 -12.36
N ARG A 4 0.39 25.08 -12.69
CA ARG A 4 -0.66 25.46 -11.74
C ARG A 4 -2.01 24.94 -12.23
N LYS A 5 -2.54 23.94 -11.52
CA LYS A 5 -3.96 23.60 -11.63
C LYS A 5 -4.78 24.59 -10.80
N ARG A 6 -5.94 25.04 -11.32
CA ARG A 6 -6.80 26.02 -10.65
C ARG A 6 -7.15 25.53 -9.23
N GLY A 7 -6.90 26.37 -8.22
CA GLY A 7 -7.17 26.05 -6.81
C GLY A 7 -6.10 25.23 -6.07
N ARG A 8 -4.95 24.90 -6.68
CA ARG A 8 -3.85 24.18 -6.00
C ARG A 8 -2.53 24.92 -6.04
N GLU A 9 -1.65 24.57 -5.10
CA GLU A 9 -0.27 25.04 -5.10
C GLU A 9 0.43 24.61 -6.40
N PRO A 10 1.24 25.50 -6.99
CA PRO A 10 1.94 25.21 -8.23
C PRO A 10 3.00 24.13 -8.00
N VAL A 11 3.01 23.11 -8.87
CA VAL A 11 4.11 22.14 -8.92
C VAL A 11 5.30 22.83 -9.57
N VAL A 12 6.36 23.04 -8.81
CA VAL A 12 7.59 23.71 -9.26
C VAL A 12 8.58 22.66 -9.77
N LEU A 13 8.75 22.60 -11.09
CA LEU A 13 9.81 21.82 -11.74
C LEU A 13 11.10 22.65 -11.73
N ARG A 14 12.09 22.20 -10.97
CA ARG A 14 13.41 22.85 -10.89
C ARG A 14 14.23 22.60 -12.14
N GLU A 15 14.15 21.39 -12.66
CA GLU A 15 14.87 20.96 -13.85
C GLU A 15 14.06 19.91 -14.60
N VAL A 16 14.09 20.00 -15.92
CA VAL A 16 13.56 19.00 -16.84
C VAL A 16 14.62 18.79 -17.90
N ARG A 17 15.15 17.57 -18.02
CA ARG A 17 16.01 17.14 -19.12
C ARG A 17 15.47 15.84 -19.69
N GLY A 18 15.80 15.57 -20.94
CA GLY A 18 15.42 14.35 -21.63
C GLY A 18 15.28 14.61 -23.11
N GLU A 19 15.28 13.52 -23.87
CA GLU A 19 15.02 13.54 -25.30
C GLU A 19 13.59 13.10 -25.55
N VAL A 20 12.87 13.84 -26.40
CA VAL A 20 11.54 13.47 -26.84
C VAL A 20 11.59 13.23 -28.34
N VAL A 21 11.28 12.01 -28.76
CA VAL A 21 11.30 11.59 -30.15
C VAL A 21 9.93 11.09 -30.55
N TRP A 22 9.43 11.59 -31.68
CA TRP A 22 8.27 11.01 -32.34
C TRP A 22 8.74 10.10 -33.47
N GLU A 23 8.76 8.80 -33.20
CA GLU A 23 9.26 7.80 -34.14
C GLU A 23 8.14 7.33 -35.08
N ARG A 24 8.45 7.28 -36.38
CA ARG A 24 7.63 6.61 -37.40
C ARG A 24 6.13 6.98 -37.35
N GLY A 25 5.84 8.25 -37.04
CA GLY A 25 4.48 8.79 -37.08
C GLY A 25 3.53 8.29 -36.00
N SER A 26 3.95 7.41 -35.09
CA SER A 26 3.02 6.65 -34.24
C SER A 26 3.57 6.23 -32.88
N VAL A 27 4.83 6.53 -32.56
CA VAL A 27 5.45 6.17 -31.30
C VAL A 27 6.07 7.41 -30.67
N LEU A 28 5.64 7.76 -29.45
CA LEU A 28 6.27 8.79 -28.64
C LEU A 28 7.26 8.13 -27.69
N SER A 29 8.54 8.46 -27.83
CA SER A 29 9.60 8.00 -26.96
C SER A 29 10.15 9.18 -26.16
N VAL A 30 10.19 9.05 -24.83
CA VAL A 30 10.91 9.94 -23.93
C VAL A 30 12.08 9.15 -23.34
N ARG A 31 13.30 9.62 -23.58
CA ARG A 31 14.54 8.95 -23.16
C ARG A 31 15.33 9.85 -22.23
N ASP A 32 16.09 9.23 -21.32
CA ASP A 32 16.96 9.89 -20.36
C ASP A 32 16.27 11.06 -19.63
N ALA A 33 14.98 10.87 -19.30
CA ALA A 33 14.19 11.87 -18.63
C ALA A 33 14.74 12.07 -17.23
N LEU A 34 15.04 13.31 -16.87
CA LEU A 34 15.41 13.74 -15.53
C LEU A 34 14.52 14.91 -15.13
N LEU A 35 13.71 14.69 -14.10
CA LEU A 35 12.84 15.71 -13.51
C LEU A 35 13.29 15.96 -12.07
N ARG A 36 13.60 17.21 -11.73
CA ARG A 36 13.83 17.61 -10.32
C ARG A 36 12.60 18.32 -9.78
N LEU A 37 11.91 17.65 -8.87
CA LEU A 37 10.78 18.17 -8.11
C LEU A 37 11.25 18.72 -6.76
N PRO A 38 10.42 19.49 -6.03
CA PRO A 38 10.75 19.90 -4.68
C PRO A 38 10.63 18.68 -3.75
N GLY A 39 11.76 18.04 -3.44
CA GLY A 39 11.82 16.90 -2.53
C GLY A 39 11.93 15.54 -3.21
N ALA A 40 12.09 15.48 -4.53
CA ALA A 40 12.36 14.23 -5.24
C ALA A 40 13.04 14.46 -6.59
N ARG A 41 13.84 13.48 -6.99
CA ARG A 41 14.42 13.35 -8.33
C ARG A 41 13.76 12.16 -9.03
N VAL A 42 13.22 12.38 -10.22
CA VAL A 42 12.62 11.33 -11.06
C VAL A 42 13.50 11.15 -12.30
N GLU A 43 13.84 9.91 -12.59
CA GLU A 43 14.68 9.50 -13.73
C GLU A 43 13.99 8.39 -14.50
N GLY A 44 14.13 8.32 -15.82
CA GLY A 44 13.61 7.17 -16.54
C GLY A 44 13.36 7.36 -18.02
N SER A 45 12.61 6.41 -18.58
CA SER A 45 12.17 6.40 -19.96
C SER A 45 10.70 6.00 -20.06
N LEU A 46 10.04 6.51 -21.10
CA LEU A 46 8.66 6.20 -21.41
C LEU A 46 8.51 6.04 -22.93
N GLN A 47 7.78 5.04 -23.37
CA GLN A 47 7.45 4.83 -24.77
C GLN A 47 5.95 4.55 -24.89
N ALA A 48 5.26 5.32 -25.72
CA ALA A 48 3.83 5.15 -26.01
C ALA A 48 3.62 4.90 -27.50
N GLY A 49 3.07 3.75 -27.87
CA GLY A 49 2.66 3.42 -29.22
C GLY A 49 1.18 3.72 -29.43
N PHE A 50 0.86 4.47 -30.49
CA PHE A 50 -0.51 4.90 -30.80
C PHE A 50 -1.13 4.11 -31.95
N LEU A 51 -0.34 3.66 -32.93
CA LEU A 51 -0.81 2.80 -34.02
C LEU A 51 -1.01 1.36 -33.54
N PHE A 52 -0.03 0.85 -32.80
CA PHE A 52 -0.12 -0.38 -32.04
C PHE A 52 -0.14 0.01 -30.56
N PRO A 53 -1.32 0.06 -29.92
CA PRO A 53 -1.48 0.53 -28.55
C PRO A 53 -0.49 -0.17 -27.63
N SER A 54 0.42 0.60 -27.05
CA SER A 54 1.40 0.10 -26.10
C SER A 54 1.89 1.23 -25.20
N LEU A 55 2.30 0.88 -23.99
CA LEU A 55 2.93 1.79 -23.05
C LEU A 55 4.01 1.04 -22.28
N ARG A 56 5.25 1.44 -22.48
CA ARG A 56 6.39 0.97 -21.69
C ARG A 56 6.91 2.11 -20.84
N ALA A 57 7.16 1.84 -19.57
CA ALA A 57 7.76 2.81 -18.66
C ALA A 57 8.80 2.11 -17.78
N ASP A 58 9.95 2.76 -17.63
CA ASP A 58 10.95 2.45 -16.61
C ASP A 58 11.26 3.76 -15.91
N VAL A 59 10.79 3.90 -14.68
CA VAL A 59 10.85 5.15 -13.93
C VAL A 59 11.41 4.88 -12.54
N THR A 60 12.41 5.65 -12.15
CA THR A 60 13.02 5.63 -10.82
C THR A 60 12.77 6.97 -10.14
N VAL A 61 12.25 6.94 -8.92
CA VAL A 61 12.02 8.10 -8.06
C VAL A 61 12.93 7.99 -6.84
N LYS A 62 13.74 9.02 -6.61
CA LYS A 62 14.63 9.16 -5.45
C LYS A 62 14.14 10.35 -4.62
N PRO A 63 13.47 10.14 -3.48
CA PRO A 63 13.12 11.23 -2.58
C PRO A 63 14.38 11.91 -2.01
N ASP A 64 14.32 13.23 -1.80
CA ASP A 64 15.44 14.02 -1.26
C ASP A 64 15.49 14.00 0.29
N ARG A 65 14.46 13.45 0.95
CA ARG A 65 14.30 13.51 2.42
C ARG A 65 14.39 12.14 3.06
N ASP A 66 15.21 12.05 4.11
CA ASP A 66 15.36 10.87 4.98
C ASP A 66 14.09 10.48 5.76
N SER A 67 13.00 11.27 5.65
CA SER A 67 11.73 10.99 6.32
C SER A 67 10.93 9.86 5.66
N VAL A 68 11.31 9.45 4.45
CA VAL A 68 10.64 8.37 3.73
C VAL A 68 11.38 7.07 4.00
N LYS A 69 10.66 5.98 4.35
CA LYS A 69 11.26 4.67 4.68
C LYS A 69 11.97 3.98 3.50
N PHE A 70 12.02 4.61 2.34
CA PHE A 70 12.68 4.10 1.14
C PHE A 70 13.49 5.22 0.49
N ASP A 71 14.64 4.85 -0.06
CA ASP A 71 15.58 5.72 -0.74
C ASP A 71 15.32 5.75 -2.25
N VAL A 72 14.67 4.69 -2.77
CA VAL A 72 14.39 4.52 -4.19
C VAL A 72 13.03 3.86 -4.37
N LEU A 73 12.22 4.40 -5.28
CA LEU A 73 11.02 3.76 -5.79
C LEU A 73 11.19 3.53 -7.30
N THR A 74 11.05 2.29 -7.76
CA THR A 74 11.10 1.95 -9.18
C THR A 74 9.72 1.53 -9.66
N LEU A 75 9.32 2.00 -10.83
CA LEU A 75 8.11 1.62 -11.55
C LEU A 75 8.53 1.04 -12.90
N ASN A 76 8.15 -0.21 -13.14
CA ASN A 76 8.22 -0.84 -14.44
C ASN A 76 6.80 -1.11 -14.94
N ALA A 77 6.53 -0.73 -16.18
CA ALA A 77 5.29 -1.08 -16.86
C ALA A 77 5.60 -1.55 -18.28
N ASP A 78 5.03 -2.66 -18.69
CA ASP A 78 5.09 -3.16 -20.07
C ASP A 78 3.67 -3.54 -20.50
N LEU A 79 2.99 -2.57 -21.11
CA LEU A 79 1.62 -2.68 -21.57
C LEU A 79 1.60 -2.80 -23.09
N SER A 80 0.85 -3.78 -23.58
CA SER A 80 0.64 -4.02 -25.00
C SER A 80 -0.85 -3.88 -25.34
N ALA A 81 -1.22 -4.10 -26.60
CA ALA A 81 -2.62 -3.99 -27.02
C ALA A 81 -3.50 -4.91 -26.17
N GLY A 82 -4.50 -4.31 -25.52
CA GLY A 82 -5.48 -5.04 -24.71
C GLY A 82 -6.52 -5.75 -25.56
N LYS A 83 -7.39 -6.51 -24.88
CA LYS A 83 -8.63 -7.02 -25.48
C LYS A 83 -9.78 -6.10 -25.07
N ASP A 84 -10.72 -5.85 -25.97
CA ASP A 84 -11.88 -5.02 -25.66
C ASP A 84 -12.55 -5.44 -24.33
N PRO A 85 -12.84 -4.50 -23.42
CA PRO A 85 -12.80 -3.03 -23.59
C PRO A 85 -11.45 -2.35 -23.28
N GLU A 86 -10.39 -3.10 -23.00
CA GLU A 86 -9.06 -2.58 -22.66
C GLU A 86 -8.28 -2.21 -23.92
N GLN A 87 -7.82 -0.96 -23.99
CA GLN A 87 -7.01 -0.46 -25.09
C GLN A 87 -5.56 -0.92 -24.95
N VAL A 88 -5.03 -0.87 -23.72
CA VAL A 88 -3.72 -1.43 -23.38
C VAL A 88 -3.82 -2.21 -22.08
N ALA A 89 -3.09 -3.31 -21.99
CA ALA A 89 -3.00 -4.12 -20.79
C ALA A 89 -1.63 -4.79 -20.68
N GLY A 90 -1.22 -5.10 -19.45
CA GLY A 90 0.03 -5.79 -19.19
C GLY A 90 0.48 -5.65 -17.74
N VAL A 91 1.73 -6.01 -17.50
CA VAL A 91 2.29 -6.13 -16.15
C VAL A 91 2.82 -4.79 -15.67
N ILE A 92 2.57 -4.50 -14.40
CA ILE A 92 3.21 -3.43 -13.64
C ILE A 92 3.96 -4.02 -12.46
N ARG A 93 5.10 -3.41 -12.15
CA ARG A 93 5.86 -3.68 -10.93
C ARG A 93 6.30 -2.37 -10.30
N ILE A 94 6.09 -2.23 -9.00
CA ILE A 94 6.57 -1.13 -8.19
C ILE A 94 7.39 -1.72 -7.05
N ASP A 95 8.64 -1.29 -6.92
CA ASP A 95 9.49 -1.67 -5.79
C ASP A 95 9.89 -0.41 -5.04
N ALA A 96 9.77 -0.43 -3.71
CA ALA A 96 10.35 0.57 -2.83
C ALA A 96 11.52 -0.06 -2.07
N LEU A 97 12.68 0.57 -2.13
CA LEU A 97 13.96 0.05 -1.63
C LEU A 97 14.57 1.03 -0.63
N SER A 98 15.16 0.51 0.45
CA SER A 98 16.09 1.27 1.30
C SER A 98 17.47 0.61 1.22
N GLY A 99 18.46 1.36 0.75
CA GLY A 99 19.74 0.84 0.28
C GLY A 99 19.54 -0.25 -0.77
N ARG A 100 19.91 -1.48 -0.43
CA ARG A 100 19.73 -2.67 -1.29
C ARG A 100 18.58 -3.57 -0.85
N ARG A 101 17.82 -3.18 0.17
CA ARG A 101 16.78 -4.03 0.77
C ARG A 101 15.40 -3.57 0.30
N PRO A 102 14.59 -4.45 -0.31
CA PRO A 102 13.20 -4.13 -0.63
C PRO A 102 12.45 -3.87 0.69
N GLN A 103 11.67 -2.79 0.70
CA GLN A 103 10.80 -2.39 1.79
C GLN A 103 9.35 -2.72 1.46
N VAL A 104 8.98 -2.61 0.19
CA VAL A 104 7.66 -2.95 -0.35
C VAL A 104 7.84 -3.41 -1.79
N GLN A 105 7.09 -4.42 -2.19
CA GLN A 105 6.95 -4.81 -3.59
C GLN A 105 5.47 -4.86 -3.95
N LEU A 106 5.12 -4.35 -5.13
CA LEU A 106 3.79 -4.41 -5.71
C LEU A 106 3.94 -4.93 -7.13
N GLU A 107 3.20 -5.96 -7.49
CA GLU A 107 3.26 -6.57 -8.82
C GLU A 107 1.85 -6.96 -9.23
N GLY A 108 1.47 -6.75 -10.48
CA GLY A 108 0.17 -7.20 -10.97
C GLY A 108 -0.05 -6.82 -12.42
N GLU A 109 -1.27 -7.01 -12.89
CA GLU A 109 -1.68 -6.58 -14.21
C GLU A 109 -2.55 -5.33 -14.11
N ILE A 110 -2.36 -4.42 -15.06
CA ILE A 110 -3.23 -3.26 -15.25
C ILE A 110 -3.82 -3.30 -16.66
N GLY A 111 -5.07 -2.92 -16.78
CA GLY A 111 -5.76 -2.70 -18.04
C GLY A 111 -6.34 -1.30 -18.10
N LEU A 112 -6.09 -0.58 -19.18
CA LEU A 112 -6.59 0.77 -19.39
C LEU A 112 -7.68 0.73 -20.45
N THR A 113 -8.89 1.08 -20.05
CA THR A 113 -10.01 1.36 -20.97
C THR A 113 -10.13 2.87 -21.18
N ARG A 114 -11.03 3.29 -22.06
CA ARG A 114 -11.33 4.73 -22.26
C ARG A 114 -11.87 5.44 -21.01
N LYS A 115 -12.41 4.69 -20.04
CA LYS A 115 -13.14 5.25 -18.90
C LYS A 115 -12.66 4.75 -17.54
N ALA A 116 -11.87 3.70 -17.52
CA ALA A 116 -11.52 3.01 -16.28
C ALA A 116 -10.17 2.33 -16.36
N VAL A 117 -9.54 2.24 -15.21
CA VAL A 117 -8.34 1.45 -14.94
C VAL A 117 -8.77 0.19 -14.23
N HIS A 118 -8.43 -0.97 -14.76
CA HIS A 118 -8.64 -2.28 -14.15
C HIS A 118 -7.31 -2.76 -13.60
N PHE A 119 -7.33 -3.40 -12.44
CA PHE A 119 -6.17 -4.04 -11.85
C PHE A 119 -6.55 -5.47 -11.47
N ARG A 120 -5.64 -6.41 -11.78
CA ARG A 120 -5.83 -7.85 -11.55
C ARG A 120 -4.58 -8.41 -10.92
N ASN A 121 -4.76 -9.41 -10.05
CA ASN A 121 -3.66 -10.13 -9.43
C ASN A 121 -2.62 -9.18 -8.78
N LEU A 122 -3.08 -8.04 -8.26
CA LEU A 122 -2.22 -7.01 -7.68
C LEU A 122 -1.71 -7.50 -6.33
N ARG A 123 -0.50 -8.03 -6.31
CA ARG A 123 0.15 -8.61 -5.16
C ARG A 123 1.08 -7.61 -4.53
N TRP A 124 0.70 -7.13 -3.35
CA TRP A 124 1.56 -6.38 -2.45
C TRP A 124 2.29 -7.34 -1.50
N LYS A 125 3.57 -7.09 -1.27
CA LYS A 125 4.41 -7.76 -0.28
C LYS A 125 5.14 -6.73 0.55
N ASP A 126 5.22 -6.97 1.85
CA ASP A 126 6.15 -6.23 2.71
C ASP A 126 7.59 -6.64 2.42
N GLY A 127 8.56 -5.80 2.82
CA GLY A 127 9.99 -6.02 2.55
C GLY A 127 10.57 -7.28 3.19
N GLU A 128 9.86 -7.87 4.15
CA GLU A 128 10.24 -9.10 4.83
C GLU A 128 9.50 -10.34 4.29
N GLY A 129 8.57 -10.17 3.35
CA GLY A 129 7.76 -11.25 2.77
C GLY A 129 6.80 -11.93 3.74
N ARG A 130 6.53 -11.31 4.89
CA ARG A 130 5.68 -11.82 5.98
C ARG A 130 4.20 -11.50 5.78
N ALA A 131 3.92 -10.48 4.98
CA ALA A 131 2.56 -10.08 4.65
C ALA A 131 2.41 -10.01 3.12
N VAL A 132 1.42 -10.73 2.61
CA VAL A 132 1.06 -10.72 1.19
C VAL A 132 -0.42 -10.37 1.07
N VAL A 133 -0.72 -9.35 0.27
CA VAL A 133 -2.10 -8.96 -0.06
C VAL A 133 -2.25 -9.04 -1.56
N THR A 134 -3.22 -9.83 -2.02
CA THR A 134 -3.62 -9.85 -3.44
C THR A 134 -4.89 -9.02 -3.59
N ALA A 135 -4.95 -8.15 -4.57
CA ALA A 135 -6.09 -7.31 -4.85
C ALA A 135 -6.46 -7.30 -6.33
N GLU A 136 -7.73 -7.07 -6.60
CA GLU A 136 -8.26 -6.84 -7.92
C GLU A 136 -9.33 -5.75 -7.83
N GLY A 137 -9.62 -5.09 -8.94
CA GLY A 137 -10.63 -4.06 -8.93
C GLY A 137 -10.57 -3.11 -10.10
N ARG A 138 -11.32 -2.02 -9.95
CA ARG A 138 -11.56 -1.04 -10.99
C ARG A 138 -11.63 0.36 -10.39
N VAL A 139 -11.02 1.32 -11.08
CA VAL A 139 -11.22 2.75 -10.85
C VAL A 139 -11.79 3.37 -12.11
N ASP A 140 -12.98 3.99 -12.02
CA ASP A 140 -13.48 4.86 -13.08
C ASP A 140 -12.72 6.20 -13.06
N VAL A 141 -12.16 6.56 -14.20
CA VAL A 141 -11.38 7.78 -14.44
C VAL A 141 -12.03 8.70 -15.48
N SER A 142 -13.27 8.39 -15.89
CA SER A 142 -14.01 9.20 -16.88
C SER A 142 -14.61 10.47 -16.29
N THR A 143 -14.65 10.58 -14.96
CA THR A 143 -15.16 11.75 -14.25
C THR A 143 -14.11 12.29 -13.29
N GLU A 144 -14.29 13.52 -12.82
CA GLU A 144 -13.44 14.06 -11.75
C GLU A 144 -13.62 13.32 -10.41
N ARG A 145 -14.72 12.56 -10.27
CA ARG A 145 -14.98 11.69 -9.13
C ARG A 145 -14.35 10.31 -9.39
N ILE A 146 -13.59 9.85 -8.42
CA ILE A 146 -13.17 8.46 -8.28
C ILE A 146 -14.43 7.64 -7.98
N LEU A 147 -14.69 6.63 -8.80
CA LEU A 147 -15.56 5.50 -8.45
C LEU A 147 -14.68 4.26 -8.45
N ALA A 148 -14.37 3.75 -7.27
CA ALA A 148 -13.44 2.65 -7.09
C ALA A 148 -14.10 1.49 -6.36
N GLY A 149 -13.89 0.28 -6.88
CA GLY A 149 -14.24 -0.97 -6.20
C GLY A 149 -13.04 -1.90 -6.26
N ALA A 150 -12.72 -2.52 -5.12
CA ALA A 150 -11.63 -3.50 -5.05
C ALA A 150 -12.00 -4.65 -4.12
N SER A 151 -11.71 -5.87 -4.54
CA SER A 151 -11.64 -7.04 -3.68
C SER A 151 -10.18 -7.32 -3.35
N PHE A 152 -9.93 -7.82 -2.15
CA PHE A 152 -8.59 -8.21 -1.74
C PHE A 152 -8.62 -9.45 -0.86
N GLN A 153 -7.52 -10.17 -0.88
CA GLN A 153 -7.25 -11.30 -0.02
C GLN A 153 -5.92 -11.06 0.69
N ILE A 154 -5.95 -11.12 2.01
CA ILE A 154 -4.77 -11.14 2.86
C ILE A 154 -4.42 -12.61 3.08
N GLY A 155 -3.25 -13.00 2.59
CA GLY A 155 -2.70 -14.33 2.82
C GLY A 155 -2.31 -14.54 4.28
N GLU A 156 -1.77 -15.72 4.58
CA GLU A 156 -1.33 -16.04 5.93
C GLU A 156 -0.26 -15.05 6.38
N VAL A 157 -0.54 -14.32 7.46
CA VAL A 157 0.37 -13.32 8.01
C VAL A 157 1.20 -13.99 9.09
N SER A 158 2.53 -13.92 9.02
CA SER A 158 3.42 -14.72 9.88
C SER A 158 3.25 -14.50 11.40
N TRP A 159 2.61 -13.40 11.82
CA TRP A 159 2.33 -13.09 13.23
C TRP A 159 0.88 -13.35 13.67
N ILE A 160 0.02 -13.80 12.75
CA ILE A 160 -1.30 -14.40 13.03
C ILE A 160 -1.45 -15.65 12.14
N PRO A 161 -0.94 -16.82 12.57
CA PRO A 161 -1.05 -18.03 11.78
C PRO A 161 -2.52 -18.37 11.47
N ALA A 162 -2.78 -18.83 10.24
CA ALA A 162 -4.06 -19.29 9.73
C ALA A 162 -5.23 -18.28 9.66
N LEU A 163 -4.98 -16.96 9.65
CA LEU A 163 -6.01 -15.96 9.38
C LEU A 163 -5.97 -15.52 7.91
N SER A 164 -6.72 -16.20 7.03
CA SER A 164 -6.98 -15.70 5.68
C SER A 164 -8.21 -14.78 5.70
N LEU A 165 -8.02 -13.53 5.30
CA LEU A 165 -9.08 -12.53 5.21
C LEU A 165 -9.34 -12.19 3.76
N THR A 166 -10.59 -12.21 3.35
CA THR A 166 -11.07 -11.60 2.12
C THR A 166 -11.80 -10.33 2.47
N GLY A 167 -11.65 -9.28 1.67
CA GLY A 167 -12.40 -8.06 1.85
C GLY A 167 -12.80 -7.43 0.55
N ALA A 168 -13.74 -6.50 0.65
CA ALA A 168 -14.16 -5.63 -0.42
C ALA A 168 -14.16 -4.19 0.08
N ILE A 169 -13.68 -3.28 -0.74
CA ILE A 169 -13.73 -1.84 -0.53
C ILE A 169 -14.45 -1.22 -1.71
N GLU A 170 -15.39 -0.34 -1.40
CA GLU A 170 -16.03 0.55 -2.36
C GLU A 170 -15.76 1.98 -1.89
N ALA A 171 -15.32 2.84 -2.80
CA ALA A 171 -15.05 4.24 -2.52
C ALA A 171 -15.54 5.13 -3.65
N GLU A 172 -16.13 6.25 -3.28
CA GLU A 172 -16.63 7.28 -4.18
C GLU A 172 -16.23 8.67 -3.67
N GLY A 173 -15.87 9.57 -4.58
CA GLY A 173 -15.65 10.98 -4.25
C GLY A 173 -14.48 11.56 -5.03
N PHE A 174 -13.76 12.50 -4.45
CA PHE A 174 -12.59 13.13 -5.08
C PHE A 174 -11.29 12.65 -4.40
N PRO A 175 -10.12 12.72 -5.07
CA PRO A 175 -8.86 12.29 -4.45
C PRO A 175 -8.54 12.98 -3.12
N ASP A 176 -8.97 14.23 -2.94
CA ASP A 176 -8.83 15.03 -1.72
C ASP A 176 -9.91 14.75 -0.67
N ARG A 177 -11.01 14.10 -1.04
CA ARG A 177 -12.03 13.60 -0.11
C ARG A 177 -12.92 12.54 -0.76
N TYR A 178 -12.88 11.32 -0.23
CA TYR A 178 -13.74 10.23 -0.64
C TYR A 178 -14.37 9.53 0.57
N ASP A 179 -15.52 8.91 0.32
CA ASP A 179 -16.30 8.15 1.29
C ASP A 179 -16.68 6.80 0.68
N GLY A 180 -17.01 5.81 1.50
CA GLY A 180 -17.11 4.44 1.04
C GLY A 180 -17.46 3.44 2.12
N ARG A 181 -17.30 2.16 1.79
CA ARG A 181 -17.56 1.04 2.70
C ARG A 181 -16.46 0.01 2.59
N ILE A 182 -16.23 -0.68 3.69
CA ILE A 182 -15.35 -1.84 3.75
C ILE A 182 -16.10 -3.01 4.36
N ALA A 183 -15.93 -4.18 3.75
CA ALA A 183 -16.35 -5.47 4.27
C ALA A 183 -15.11 -6.37 4.37
N LEU A 184 -14.98 -7.09 5.48
CA LEU A 184 -13.92 -8.04 5.75
C LEU A 184 -14.55 -9.34 6.24
N GLN A 185 -14.08 -10.47 5.74
CA GLN A 185 -14.54 -11.79 6.13
C GLN A 185 -13.35 -12.76 6.21
N SER A 186 -13.30 -13.63 7.22
CA SER A 186 -12.34 -14.74 7.24
C SER A 186 -12.92 -15.99 6.59
N HIS A 187 -12.08 -16.69 5.85
CA HIS A 187 -12.37 -18.02 5.31
C HIS A 187 -11.48 -19.03 6.04
N GLY A 188 -11.90 -19.44 7.23
CA GLY A 188 -11.22 -20.43 8.08
C GLY A 188 -12.21 -21.33 8.80
N GLU A 189 -11.73 -22.25 9.64
CA GLU A 189 -12.60 -23.08 10.48
C GLU A 189 -13.57 -22.22 11.30
N ALA A 190 -14.79 -22.73 11.56
CA ALA A 190 -15.92 -21.93 12.09
C ALA A 190 -15.60 -21.13 13.38
N TRP A 191 -14.70 -21.64 14.22
CA TRP A 191 -14.24 -20.98 15.44
C TRP A 191 -13.30 -19.78 15.20
N ARG A 192 -12.81 -19.60 13.97
CA ARG A 192 -11.99 -18.48 13.49
C ARG A 192 -12.73 -17.56 12.53
N SER A 193 -14.06 -17.59 12.56
CA SER A 193 -14.89 -16.74 11.72
C SER A 193 -14.81 -15.27 12.16
N ALA A 194 -14.58 -14.39 11.21
CA ALA A 194 -14.55 -12.95 11.38
C ALA A 194 -15.39 -12.35 10.26
N GLN A 195 -16.26 -11.41 10.59
CA GLN A 195 -17.06 -10.66 9.63
C GLN A 195 -17.18 -9.24 10.15
N LEU A 196 -16.56 -8.28 9.48
CA LEU A 196 -16.51 -6.88 9.90
C LEU A 196 -16.97 -5.98 8.75
N TYR A 197 -17.73 -4.97 9.10
CA TYR A 197 -18.26 -3.95 8.19
C TYR A 197 -18.01 -2.57 8.76
N GLY A 198 -17.63 -1.61 7.93
CA GLY A 198 -17.46 -0.22 8.38
C GLY A 198 -17.56 0.77 7.25
N ASP A 199 -17.72 2.04 7.61
CA ASP A 199 -17.67 3.14 6.64
C ASP A 199 -16.26 3.64 6.52
N LEU A 200 -15.83 3.75 5.28
CA LEU A 200 -14.53 4.23 4.90
C LEU A 200 -14.65 5.71 4.50
N SER A 201 -13.72 6.52 4.96
CA SER A 201 -13.54 7.90 4.51
C SER A 201 -12.05 8.19 4.40
N GLY A 202 -11.63 9.06 3.49
CA GLY A 202 -10.22 9.32 3.31
C GLY A 202 -9.88 10.41 2.32
N ASN A 203 -8.59 10.59 2.13
CA ASN A 203 -7.97 11.50 1.17
C ASN A 203 -6.58 10.99 0.80
N LEU A 204 -5.77 11.80 0.11
CA LEU A 204 -4.41 11.46 -0.28
C LEU A 204 -3.45 11.19 0.90
N ASN A 205 -3.78 11.63 2.12
CA ASN A 205 -2.92 11.55 3.29
C ASN A 205 -3.26 10.38 4.22
N GLY A 206 -4.41 9.74 4.04
CA GLY A 206 -4.83 8.65 4.91
C GLY A 206 -6.28 8.22 4.73
N ILE A 207 -6.65 7.20 5.48
CA ILE A 207 -8.01 6.66 5.57
C ILE A 207 -8.47 6.55 7.03
N ARG A 208 -9.78 6.54 7.20
CA ARG A 208 -10.47 6.23 8.44
C ARG A 208 -11.60 5.26 8.14
N VAL A 209 -11.63 4.17 8.89
CA VAL A 209 -12.76 3.27 8.98
C VAL A 209 -13.48 3.56 10.29
N SER A 210 -14.72 4.00 10.18
CA SER A 210 -15.60 4.29 11.32
C SER A 210 -16.76 3.31 11.36
N ARG A 211 -17.44 3.22 12.51
CA ARG A 211 -18.55 2.27 12.74
C ARG A 211 -18.17 0.84 12.35
N LEU A 212 -16.91 0.46 12.60
CA LEU A 212 -16.44 -0.88 12.30
C LEU A 212 -17.13 -1.84 13.25
N THR A 213 -18.05 -2.64 12.73
CA THR A 213 -18.92 -3.52 13.51
C THR A 213 -18.93 -4.91 12.92
N GLY A 214 -19.14 -5.90 13.77
CA GLY A 214 -19.42 -7.25 13.31
C GLY A 214 -19.01 -8.30 14.31
N ARG A 215 -18.72 -9.50 13.80
CA ARG A 215 -18.40 -10.67 14.58
C ARG A 215 -16.92 -11.00 14.45
N LEU A 216 -16.29 -11.31 15.57
CA LEU A 216 -14.94 -11.83 15.60
C LEU A 216 -14.93 -13.00 16.59
N LEU A 217 -14.66 -14.20 16.08
CA LEU A 217 -14.87 -15.44 16.83
C LEU A 217 -16.34 -15.51 17.31
N ASP A 218 -16.57 -15.89 18.56
CA ASP A 218 -17.89 -15.92 19.19
C ASP A 218 -18.35 -14.55 19.74
N GLY A 219 -17.54 -13.50 19.59
CA GLY A 219 -17.79 -12.16 20.12
C GLY A 219 -18.33 -11.17 19.09
N THR A 220 -18.83 -10.04 19.61
CA THR A 220 -19.11 -8.85 18.79
C THR A 220 -18.02 -7.80 19.01
N VAL A 221 -17.61 -7.16 17.94
CA VAL A 221 -16.61 -6.09 17.97
C VAL A 221 -17.24 -4.83 17.41
N GLU A 222 -17.02 -3.71 18.09
CA GLU A 222 -17.31 -2.37 17.61
C GLU A 222 -16.05 -1.54 17.73
N GLY A 223 -15.73 -0.72 16.73
CA GLY A 223 -14.49 0.03 16.75
C GLY A 223 -14.27 0.96 15.58
N ALA A 224 -13.02 1.39 15.46
CA ALA A 224 -12.56 2.25 14.38
C ALA A 224 -11.09 1.96 14.05
N LEU A 225 -10.73 2.15 12.78
CA LEU A 225 -9.37 2.08 12.27
C LEU A 225 -8.98 3.40 11.61
N ARG A 226 -7.70 3.75 11.68
CA ARG A 226 -7.15 4.91 10.99
C ARG A 226 -5.76 4.57 10.43
N GLY A 227 -5.60 4.81 9.14
CA GLY A 227 -4.33 4.74 8.43
C GLY A 227 -3.87 6.15 8.04
N LEU A 228 -2.60 6.45 8.24
CA LEU A 228 -1.95 7.69 7.80
C LEU A 228 -0.68 7.33 7.03
N TRP A 229 -0.35 8.09 5.99
CA TRP A 229 0.86 7.87 5.16
C TRP A 229 1.43 9.16 4.56
N ASP A 230 1.08 10.32 5.09
CA ASP A 230 1.63 11.62 4.65
C ASP A 230 3.12 11.79 4.97
N ARG A 231 3.58 11.18 6.07
CA ARG A 231 4.98 11.20 6.52
C ARG A 231 5.49 9.80 6.85
N GLU A 232 4.69 9.05 7.60
CA GLU A 232 4.99 7.67 7.98
C GLU A 232 3.75 6.81 7.78
N MET A 233 3.94 5.57 7.34
CA MET A 233 2.85 4.60 7.29
C MET A 233 2.50 4.15 8.72
N LEU A 234 1.43 4.72 9.26
CA LEU A 234 0.94 4.48 10.62
C LEU A 234 -0.48 3.93 10.57
N TRP A 235 -0.72 2.85 11.31
CA TRP A 235 -2.05 2.27 11.51
C TRP A 235 -2.39 2.28 12.99
N THR A 236 -3.57 2.81 13.31
CA THR A 236 -4.09 2.85 14.69
C THR A 236 -5.50 2.29 14.69
N GLY A 237 -5.83 1.51 15.72
CA GLY A 237 -7.13 0.88 15.84
C GLY A 237 -7.56 0.70 17.28
N SER A 238 -8.86 0.80 17.51
CA SER A 238 -9.50 0.41 18.77
C SER A 238 -10.65 -0.52 18.44
N LEU A 239 -10.59 -1.74 18.98
CA LEU A 239 -11.56 -2.80 18.76
C LEU A 239 -11.95 -3.44 20.10
N PRO A 240 -12.73 -2.75 20.95
CA PRO A 240 -13.32 -3.39 22.12
C PRO A 240 -14.25 -4.53 21.69
N GLY A 241 -13.93 -5.74 22.15
CA GLY A 241 -14.79 -6.91 21.98
C GLY A 241 -15.69 -7.13 23.20
N LYS A 242 -16.97 -7.46 22.97
CA LYS A 242 -17.87 -7.98 24.01
C LYS A 242 -18.12 -9.46 23.75
N GLY A 243 -17.93 -10.29 24.78
CA GLY A 243 -18.26 -11.73 24.73
C GLY A 243 -17.19 -12.64 24.12
N SER A 244 -15.98 -12.15 23.87
CA SER A 244 -14.87 -12.98 23.35
C SER A 244 -14.39 -13.98 24.40
N GLN A 245 -14.94 -15.19 24.40
CA GLN A 245 -14.38 -16.32 25.15
C GLN A 245 -13.49 -17.14 24.22
N PRO A 246 -12.15 -17.12 24.37
CA PRO A 246 -11.34 -18.19 23.80
C PRO A 246 -11.74 -19.47 24.53
N ARG A 247 -12.43 -20.38 23.84
CA ARG A 247 -12.89 -21.61 24.45
C ARG A 247 -11.70 -22.56 24.60
N LYS A 248 -11.22 -22.69 25.84
CA LYS A 248 -10.35 -23.73 26.42
C LYS A 248 -9.75 -24.73 25.41
N ASP A 249 -8.48 -24.50 25.05
CA ASP A 249 -7.58 -25.65 24.87
C ASP A 249 -7.46 -26.40 26.22
N GLN A 250 -7.07 -27.66 26.14
CA GLN A 250 -6.99 -28.67 27.21
C GLN A 250 -6.54 -28.19 28.62
N PRO A 251 -6.93 -28.92 29.69
CA PRO A 251 -7.06 -28.37 31.02
C PRO A 251 -5.71 -28.12 31.69
N GLY A 252 -5.49 -26.87 32.10
CA GLY A 252 -4.39 -26.50 32.99
C GLY A 252 -3.94 -25.06 32.81
N ASP A 253 -4.85 -24.09 32.88
CA ASP A 253 -4.50 -22.73 33.31
C ASP A 253 -5.77 -21.91 33.59
N GLU A 254 -6.02 -21.65 34.87
CA GLU A 254 -7.00 -20.66 35.33
C GLU A 254 -6.37 -19.28 35.26
N GLY A 255 -6.77 -18.50 34.25
CA GLY A 255 -6.42 -17.09 34.17
C GLY A 255 -7.32 -16.36 33.19
N ARG A 256 -8.37 -15.70 33.67
CA ARG A 256 -9.26 -14.85 32.86
C ARG A 256 -8.45 -13.79 32.11
N HIS A 257 -8.34 -13.91 30.80
CA HIS A 257 -7.79 -12.88 29.93
C HIS A 257 -8.93 -12.27 29.11
N GLN A 258 -9.28 -11.01 29.41
CA GLN A 258 -10.02 -10.15 28.49
C GLN A 258 -9.02 -9.61 27.46
N PRO A 259 -9.13 -9.92 26.17
CA PRO A 259 -8.28 -9.28 25.18
C PRO A 259 -8.81 -7.88 24.88
N GLU A 260 -8.29 -6.87 25.58
CA GLU A 260 -8.39 -5.48 25.16
C GLU A 260 -7.28 -5.22 24.12
N CYS A 261 -7.60 -5.35 22.82
CA CYS A 261 -6.64 -5.04 21.76
C CYS A 261 -6.56 -3.52 21.56
N ARG A 262 -5.84 -2.84 22.46
CA ARG A 262 -5.46 -1.43 22.32
C ARG A 262 -4.10 -1.36 21.63
N GLY A 263 -4.09 -1.41 20.30
CA GLY A 263 -2.87 -1.45 19.49
C GLY A 263 -2.53 -0.10 18.85
N CYS A 264 -1.62 0.66 19.47
CA CYS A 264 -0.79 1.62 18.73
C CYS A 264 0.42 0.86 18.22
N ARG A 265 0.41 0.40 16.96
CA ARG A 265 1.64 -0.06 16.31
C ARG A 265 2.14 1.05 15.39
N SER A 266 3.10 1.83 15.87
CA SER A 266 4.10 2.39 14.95
C SER A 266 4.86 1.20 14.38
N LEU A 267 4.89 1.04 13.06
CA LEU A 267 5.94 0.24 12.43
C LEU A 267 7.26 0.99 12.65
N ALA A 268 7.81 0.89 13.86
CA ALA A 268 9.14 1.34 14.24
C ALA A 268 9.94 0.07 14.58
N GLY A 269 11.01 -0.19 13.83
CA GLY A 269 11.88 -1.34 14.02
C GLY A 269 12.90 -1.41 12.88
N GLY A 270 14.20 -1.20 13.10
CA GLY A 270 14.87 -0.98 14.38
C GLY A 270 16.19 -0.22 14.23
N GLY A 271 16.42 0.68 15.17
CA GLY A 271 17.78 1.06 15.56
C GLY A 271 18.42 -0.12 16.28
N SER A 272 19.62 -0.49 15.85
CA SER A 272 20.44 -1.50 16.50
C SER A 272 20.61 -1.20 17.99
N PRO A 273 20.39 -2.15 18.90
CA PRO A 273 20.92 -2.03 20.24
C PRO A 273 22.44 -2.10 20.14
N LYS A 274 23.14 -1.05 20.60
CA LYS A 274 24.58 -1.13 20.90
C LYS A 274 24.78 -2.33 21.82
N ARG A 275 25.33 -3.42 21.28
CA ARG A 275 25.92 -4.48 22.09
C ARG A 275 27.11 -3.87 22.81
N ALA A 276 27.01 -3.80 24.13
CA ALA A 276 28.16 -3.80 25.01
C ALA A 276 28.95 -5.09 24.73
N SER A 277 30.13 -4.96 24.12
CA SER A 277 31.16 -5.98 24.15
C SER A 277 31.97 -5.78 25.41
N GLY A 278 31.85 -6.72 26.35
CA GLY A 278 32.70 -6.81 27.53
C GLY A 278 34.15 -7.04 27.14
N GLY A 279 35.04 -6.27 27.78
CA GLY A 279 36.45 -6.59 27.97
C GLY A 279 36.64 -7.09 29.40
N THR A 280 37.38 -8.19 29.51
CA THR A 280 37.72 -9.08 30.63
C THR A 280 38.31 -8.36 31.87
N PRO A 281 38.24 -8.94 33.10
CA PRO A 281 38.62 -8.25 34.33
C PRO A 281 40.12 -8.39 34.60
N GLU A 282 40.75 -7.31 35.04
CA GLU A 282 42.11 -7.34 35.61
C GLU A 282 42.10 -6.72 37.01
N LYS A 283 42.52 -7.53 37.99
CA LYS A 283 42.80 -7.13 39.37
C LYS A 283 44.04 -6.24 39.40
N LEU A 284 44.07 -5.23 40.28
CA LEU A 284 45.17 -4.85 41.20
C LEU A 284 44.80 -3.50 41.85
N SER A 285 44.33 -3.48 43.10
CA SER A 285 45.10 -3.23 44.33
C SER A 285 45.54 -1.78 44.55
N ALA A 286 44.89 -1.16 45.56
CA ALA A 286 45.38 -0.16 46.53
C ALA A 286 46.73 0.52 46.27
N ARG A 287 46.74 1.85 46.17
CA ARG A 287 46.81 2.84 47.26
C ARG A 287 46.63 4.24 46.69
#